data_AF-A0A9E5WMR2-F1
#
_entry.id   AF-A0A9E5WMR2-F1
#
_cell.length_a   1.000
_cell.length_b   1.000
_cell.length_c   1.000
_cell.angle_alpha   90.00
_cell.angle_beta   90.00
_cell.angle_gamma   90.00
#
_symmetry.space_group_name_H-M   'P 1'
#
loop_
_entity.id
_entity.type
_entity.pdbx_description
1 polymer ?
#
loop_
_entity_poly.entity_id
_entity_poly.type
_entity_poly.pdbx_seq_one_letter_code
_entity_poly.pdbx_strand_id
1 'polypeptide(L)'
;MNRLDSLFLLGDQSGRFLPLVGWIFLGAVIAMALHACGGWAARRRGYAAPPPARWNWWERLLYAVAVLALLDLSVTAFYGMAVHGHLGGWWLLAHMVGAGTFLGVLPFLALTWCRPCCFELSPRPDNAKTQESQGEAHEVTPAMAFPPRRFSWLGKLTFWLMMISGIVVAGTMLLSMLPLFGTHTLEELLDLHRYSGLVLATAALLHLYSVCANRLGFG
;
A
#
# COMPACT_ATOMS: atom_id res chain seq x y z
N MET A 1 26.37 9.66 27.40
CA MET A 1 25.11 9.81 26.66
C MET A 1 23.98 9.83 27.67
N ASN A 2 23.33 10.99 27.82
CA ASN A 2 22.58 11.39 29.01
C ASN A 2 21.12 10.92 28.98
N ARG A 3 20.64 10.40 30.12
CA ARG A 3 19.26 9.95 30.39
C ARG A 3 18.19 11.06 30.32
N LEU A 4 18.58 12.32 30.13
CA LEU A 4 17.67 13.47 30.15
C LEU A 4 17.18 13.87 28.76
N ASP A 5 17.89 13.49 27.69
CA ASP A 5 17.43 13.75 26.31
C ASP A 5 16.29 12.79 25.90
N SER A 6 16.21 11.60 26.51
CA SER A 6 15.11 10.65 26.31
C SER A 6 13.83 11.03 27.06
N LEU A 7 13.93 11.81 28.15
CA LEU A 7 12.78 12.21 28.96
C LEU A 7 11.98 13.38 28.36
N PHE A 8 12.59 14.21 27.51
CA PHE A 8 11.91 15.31 26.81
C PHE A 8 11.28 14.89 25.48
N LEU A 9 11.59 13.70 24.97
CA LEU A 9 11.05 13.17 23.71
C LEU A 9 9.74 12.40 23.90
N LEU A 10 9.37 11.95 25.10
CA LEU A 10 8.21 11.07 25.32
C LEU A 10 6.91 11.81 25.71
N GLY A 11 6.99 13.05 26.21
CA GLY A 11 5.81 13.80 26.69
C GLY A 11 5.05 14.63 25.65
N ASP A 12 5.61 14.84 24.45
CA ASP A 12 5.08 15.72 23.39
C ASP A 12 4.81 14.96 22.06
N GLN A 13 4.60 13.64 22.14
CA GLN A 13 4.43 12.82 20.92
C GLN A 13 3.02 12.98 20.30
N SER A 14 1.98 13.17 21.11
CA SER A 14 0.61 13.40 20.60
C SER A 14 0.48 14.74 19.86
N GLY A 15 1.19 15.77 20.33
CA GLY A 15 1.21 17.10 19.73
C GLY A 15 1.82 17.12 18.33
N ARG A 16 2.77 16.23 18.05
CA ARG A 16 3.44 16.13 16.74
C ARG A 16 2.79 15.14 15.79
N PHE A 17 2.14 14.11 16.31
CA PHE A 17 1.50 13.07 15.49
C PHE A 17 0.37 13.64 14.62
N LEU A 18 -0.56 14.40 15.19
CA LEU A 18 -1.70 14.96 14.45
C LEU A 18 -1.29 15.89 13.28
N PRO A 19 -0.40 16.89 13.46
CA PRO A 19 0.04 17.70 12.33
C PRO A 19 0.83 16.88 11.31
N LEU A 20 1.62 15.90 11.74
CA LEU A 20 2.34 15.00 10.83
C LEU A 20 1.37 14.20 9.93
N VAL A 21 0.27 13.70 10.49
CA VAL A 21 -0.79 13.02 9.73
C VAL A 21 -1.31 13.92 8.60
N GLY A 22 -1.61 15.19 8.91
CA GLY A 22 -2.05 16.17 7.92
C GLY A 22 -1.02 16.39 6.81
N TRP A 23 0.26 16.56 7.16
CA TRP A 23 1.35 16.74 6.19
C TRP A 23 1.55 15.52 5.29
N ILE A 24 1.46 14.31 5.84
CA ILE A 24 1.60 13.07 5.06
C ILE A 24 0.44 12.93 4.07
N PHE A 25 -0.80 13.17 4.48
CA PHE A 25 -1.94 13.13 3.57
C PHE A 25 -1.86 14.22 2.50
N LEU A 26 -1.43 15.43 2.85
CA LEU A 26 -1.19 16.49 1.88
C LEU A 26 -0.12 16.08 0.85
N GLY A 27 0.98 15.51 1.32
CA GLY A 27 2.03 14.97 0.45
C GLY A 27 1.51 13.88 -0.49
N ALA A 28 0.66 12.98 0.01
CA ALA A 28 0.02 11.95 -0.81
C ALA A 28 -0.90 12.56 -1.89
N VAL A 29 -1.71 13.56 -1.54
CA VAL A 29 -2.58 14.27 -2.49
C VAL A 29 -1.75 14.98 -3.58
N ILE A 30 -0.65 15.64 -3.20
CA ILE A 30 0.28 16.27 -4.16
C ILE A 30 0.89 15.22 -5.09
N ALA A 31 1.35 14.08 -4.56
CA ALA A 31 1.89 12.99 -5.37
C ALA A 31 0.84 12.42 -6.36
N MET A 32 -0.41 12.25 -5.93
CA MET A 32 -1.53 11.85 -6.78
C MET A 32 -1.75 12.86 -7.91
N ALA A 33 -1.78 14.16 -7.59
CA ALA A 33 -1.97 15.24 -8.56
C ALA A 33 -0.84 15.30 -9.59
N LEU A 34 0.41 15.19 -9.15
CA LEU A 34 1.58 15.16 -10.04
C LEU A 34 1.52 13.95 -11.00
N HIS A 35 1.18 12.77 -10.48
CA HIS A 35 0.99 11.56 -11.30
C HIS A 35 -0.13 11.74 -12.34
N ALA A 36 -1.27 12.34 -11.93
CA ALA A 36 -2.39 12.60 -12.83
C ALA A 36 -2.01 13.59 -13.95
N CYS A 37 -1.32 14.68 -13.60
CA CYS A 37 -0.80 15.66 -14.56
C CYS A 37 0.18 15.03 -15.55
N GLY A 38 1.08 14.16 -15.08
CA GLY A 38 2.00 13.40 -15.93
C GLY A 38 1.26 12.50 -16.93
N GLY A 39 0.30 11.70 -16.46
CA GLY A 39 -0.52 10.83 -17.31
C GLY A 39 -1.35 11.61 -18.33
N TRP A 40 -1.90 12.76 -17.94
CA TRP A 40 -2.63 13.65 -18.83
C TRP A 40 -1.73 14.29 -19.90
N ALA A 41 -0.52 14.73 -19.54
CA ALA A 41 0.45 15.26 -20.48
C ALA A 41 0.92 14.19 -21.48
N ALA A 42 1.11 12.94 -21.03
CA ALA A 42 1.45 11.82 -21.89
C ALA A 42 0.33 11.52 -22.91
N ARG A 43 -0.94 11.53 -22.46
CA ARG A 43 -2.10 11.37 -23.36
C ARG A 43 -2.17 12.46 -24.42
N ARG A 44 -1.90 13.71 -24.05
CA ARG A 44 -1.83 14.83 -25.02
C ARG A 44 -0.74 14.63 -26.07
N ARG A 45 0.31 13.88 -25.77
CA ARG A 45 1.38 13.52 -26.71
C ARG A 45 1.06 12.28 -27.56
N GLY A 46 -0.14 11.71 -27.45
CA GLY A 46 -0.57 10.56 -28.25
C GLY A 46 -0.07 9.21 -27.75
N TYR A 47 0.47 9.11 -26.54
CA TYR A 47 0.83 7.80 -25.97
C TYR A 47 -0.45 7.01 -25.65
N ALA A 48 -0.66 5.91 -26.38
CA ALA A 48 -1.74 4.98 -26.10
C ALA A 48 -1.42 4.17 -24.85
N ALA A 49 -2.30 4.23 -23.84
CA ALA A 49 -2.16 3.41 -22.64
C ALA A 49 -2.44 1.93 -22.99
N PRO A 50 -1.66 0.98 -22.45
CA PRO A 50 -1.94 -0.44 -22.63
C PRO A 50 -3.32 -0.79 -22.02
N PRO A 51 -4.02 -1.79 -22.59
CA PRO A 51 -5.32 -2.19 -22.07
C PRO A 51 -5.20 -2.68 -20.62
N PRO A 52 -6.14 -2.33 -19.73
CA PRO A 52 -6.05 -2.71 -18.33
C PRO A 52 -6.25 -4.21 -18.17
N ALA A 53 -5.39 -4.85 -17.38
CA ALA A 53 -5.56 -6.25 -17.04
C ALA A 53 -6.91 -6.51 -16.36
N ARG A 54 -7.58 -7.59 -16.76
CA ARG A 54 -8.84 -8.03 -16.16
C ARG A 54 -8.52 -8.74 -14.84
N TRP A 55 -9.26 -8.40 -13.79
CA TRP A 55 -9.19 -9.11 -12.52
C TRP A 55 -10.25 -10.19 -12.46
N ASN A 56 -9.87 -11.33 -11.92
CA ASN A 56 -10.79 -12.42 -11.67
C ASN A 56 -11.71 -12.05 -10.49
N TRP A 57 -12.87 -12.68 -10.41
CA TRP A 57 -13.87 -12.38 -9.37
C TRP A 57 -13.29 -12.58 -7.95
N TRP A 58 -12.45 -13.61 -7.76
CA TRP A 58 -11.78 -13.91 -6.49
C TRP A 58 -10.86 -12.76 -6.04
N GLU A 59 -10.09 -12.21 -6.97
CA GLU A 59 -9.17 -11.11 -6.70
C GLU A 59 -9.92 -9.82 -6.36
N ARG A 60 -11.08 -9.59 -6.99
CA ARG A 60 -11.97 -8.47 -6.66
C ARG A 60 -12.53 -8.62 -5.26
N LEU A 61 -12.93 -9.83 -4.87
CA LEU A 61 -13.45 -10.10 -3.53
C LEU A 61 -12.37 -9.86 -2.47
N LEU A 62 -11.17 -10.44 -2.64
CA LEU A 62 -10.04 -10.23 -1.73
C LEU A 62 -9.69 -8.74 -1.60
N TYR A 63 -9.66 -8.02 -2.72
CA TYR A 63 -9.38 -6.59 -2.71
C TYR A 63 -10.47 -5.79 -1.99
N ALA A 64 -11.75 -6.08 -2.28
CA ALA A 64 -12.86 -5.39 -1.64
C ALA A 64 -12.86 -5.60 -0.12
N VAL A 65 -12.63 -6.83 0.34
CA VAL A 65 -12.51 -7.14 1.78
C VAL A 65 -11.35 -6.37 2.41
N ALA A 66 -10.19 -6.34 1.76
CA ALA A 66 -9.04 -5.60 2.28
C ALA A 66 -9.25 -4.09 2.33
N VAL A 67 -9.89 -3.50 1.30
CA VAL A 67 -10.23 -2.07 1.28
C VAL A 67 -11.22 -1.74 2.39
N LEU A 68 -12.26 -2.56 2.58
CA LEU A 68 -13.24 -2.36 3.65
C LEU A 68 -12.58 -2.47 5.03
N ALA A 69 -11.72 -3.47 5.26
CA ALA A 69 -11.00 -3.63 6.52
C ALA A 69 -10.04 -2.46 6.78
N LEU A 70 -9.31 -1.99 5.77
CA LEU A 70 -8.43 -0.82 5.90
C LEU A 70 -9.18 0.48 6.13
N LEU A 71 -10.36 0.63 5.53
CA LEU A 71 -11.23 1.78 5.76
C LEU A 71 -11.74 1.78 7.20
N ASP A 72 -12.23 0.65 7.69
CA ASP A 72 -12.65 0.47 9.08
C ASP A 72 -11.50 0.78 10.06
N LEU A 73 -10.31 0.21 9.84
CA LEU A 73 -9.12 0.47 10.65
C LEU A 73 -8.70 1.95 10.63
N SER A 74 -8.72 2.59 9.47
CA SER A 74 -8.34 4.00 9.33
C SER A 74 -9.35 4.91 10.03
N VAL A 75 -10.64 4.68 9.85
CA VAL A 75 -11.69 5.47 10.50
C VAL A 75 -11.61 5.28 12.00
N THR A 76 -11.58 4.04 12.50
CA THR A 76 -11.50 3.77 13.94
C THR A 76 -10.21 4.35 14.55
N ALA A 77 -9.06 4.21 13.90
CA ALA A 77 -7.79 4.71 14.42
C ALA A 77 -7.68 6.24 14.40
N PHE A 78 -7.98 6.89 13.26
CA PHE A 78 -7.76 8.34 13.13
C PHE A 78 -8.93 9.15 13.63
N TYR A 79 -10.16 8.82 13.21
CA TYR A 79 -11.34 9.57 13.64
C TYR A 79 -11.68 9.27 15.10
N GLY A 80 -11.63 7.99 15.49
CA GLY A 80 -11.85 7.60 16.89
C GLY A 80 -10.91 8.31 17.84
N MET A 81 -9.61 8.33 17.52
CA MET A 81 -8.59 9.01 18.34
C MET A 81 -8.72 10.54 18.30
N ALA A 82 -8.97 11.14 17.13
CA ALA A 82 -9.12 12.59 17.01
C ALA A 82 -10.33 13.15 17.79
N VAL A 83 -11.43 12.39 17.87
CA VAL A 83 -12.66 12.84 18.55
C VAL A 83 -12.69 12.46 20.03
N HIS A 84 -12.25 11.25 20.38
CA HIS A 84 -12.42 10.70 21.74
C HIS A 84 -11.13 10.68 22.56
N GLY A 85 -9.96 10.93 21.96
CA GLY A 85 -8.65 10.88 22.62
C GLY A 85 -8.16 9.48 23.00
N HIS A 86 -9.04 8.48 23.03
CA HIS A 86 -8.70 7.07 23.25
C HIS A 86 -9.63 6.13 22.46
N LEU A 87 -9.14 4.92 22.16
CA LEU A 87 -9.94 3.84 21.56
C LEU A 87 -10.56 3.00 22.67
N GLY A 88 -11.86 3.16 22.91
CA GLY A 88 -12.61 2.37 23.90
C GLY A 88 -13.99 1.95 23.39
N GLY A 89 -14.65 1.04 24.12
CA GLY A 89 -16.01 0.59 23.82
C GLY A 89 -16.19 0.01 22.41
N TRP A 90 -17.24 0.44 21.71
CA TRP A 90 -17.56 -0.03 20.35
C TRP A 90 -16.48 0.30 19.31
N TRP A 91 -15.76 1.41 19.46
CA TRP A 91 -14.67 1.78 18.55
C TRP A 91 -13.51 0.79 18.63
N LEU A 92 -13.16 0.37 19.85
CA LEU A 92 -12.13 -0.64 20.05
C LEU A 92 -12.56 -1.99 19.47
N LEU A 93 -13.82 -2.39 19.69
CA LEU A 93 -14.35 -3.64 19.14
C LEU A 93 -14.29 -3.64 17.60
N ALA A 94 -14.79 -2.58 16.96
CA ALA A 94 -14.74 -2.42 15.50
C ALA A 94 -13.30 -2.52 15.00
N HIS A 95 -12.38 -1.76 15.61
CA HIS A 95 -10.96 -1.78 15.27
C HIS A 95 -10.35 -3.19 15.37
N MET A 96 -10.66 -3.95 16.42
CA MET A 96 -10.14 -5.31 16.59
C MET A 96 -10.71 -6.29 15.55
N VAL A 97 -12.00 -6.15 15.17
CA VAL A 97 -12.62 -6.95 14.10
C VAL A 97 -12.00 -6.61 12.74
N GLY A 98 -11.83 -5.33 12.44
CA GLY A 98 -11.13 -4.85 11.26
C GLY A 98 -9.69 -5.36 11.18
N ALA A 99 -8.97 -5.35 12.31
CA ALA A 99 -7.60 -5.83 12.42
C ALA A 99 -7.50 -7.33 12.14
N GLY A 100 -8.37 -8.15 12.75
CA GLY A 100 -8.41 -9.59 12.50
C GLY A 100 -8.75 -9.92 11.03
N THR A 101 -9.70 -9.19 10.45
CA THR A 101 -10.08 -9.34 9.03
C THR A 101 -8.92 -8.98 8.11
N PHE A 102 -8.24 -7.85 8.38
CA PHE A 102 -7.10 -7.41 7.61
C PHE A 102 -5.92 -8.39 7.72
N LEU A 103 -5.61 -8.86 8.93
CA LEU A 103 -4.57 -9.86 9.17
C LEU A 103 -4.85 -11.18 8.43
N GLY A 104 -6.12 -11.59 8.39
CA GLY A 104 -6.55 -12.77 7.65
C GLY A 104 -6.40 -12.62 6.14
N VAL A 105 -6.78 -11.46 5.56
CA VAL A 105 -6.76 -11.26 4.10
C VAL A 105 -5.37 -10.93 3.53
N LEU A 106 -4.50 -10.31 4.33
CA LEU A 106 -3.16 -9.88 3.94
C LEU A 106 -2.31 -11.00 3.30
N PRO A 107 -2.18 -12.22 3.87
CA PRO A 107 -1.40 -13.29 3.25
C PRO A 107 -2.00 -13.77 1.92
N PHE A 108 -3.33 -13.79 1.77
CA PHE A 108 -3.97 -14.16 0.50
C PHE A 108 -3.67 -13.13 -0.58
N LEU A 109 -3.70 -11.83 -0.24
CA LEU A 109 -3.26 -10.77 -1.15
C LEU A 109 -1.79 -10.93 -1.53
N ALA A 110 -0.92 -11.21 -0.55
CA ALA A 110 0.51 -11.43 -0.81
C ALA A 110 0.72 -12.59 -1.79
N LEU A 111 0.10 -13.75 -1.57
CA LEU A 111 0.22 -14.91 -2.45
C LEU A 111 -0.35 -14.65 -3.85
N THR A 112 -1.46 -13.93 -3.95
CA THR A 112 -2.12 -13.66 -5.22
C THR A 112 -1.35 -12.65 -6.07
N TRP A 113 -0.76 -11.62 -5.44
CA TRP A 113 -0.21 -10.45 -6.14
C TRP A 113 1.31 -10.29 -6.04
N CYS A 114 2.03 -11.09 -5.25
CA CYS A 114 3.49 -11.00 -5.16
C CYS A 114 4.17 -11.08 -6.52
N ARG A 115 3.82 -12.07 -7.36
CA ARG A 115 4.39 -12.23 -8.70
C ARG A 115 4.15 -11.02 -9.62
N PRO A 116 2.90 -10.57 -9.84
CA PRO A 116 2.64 -9.35 -10.63
C PRO A 116 3.30 -8.08 -10.09
N CYS A 117 3.53 -8.01 -8.77
CA CYS A 117 4.13 -6.87 -8.10
C CYS A 117 5.67 -6.95 -7.97
N CYS A 118 6.30 -8.01 -8.49
CA CYS A 118 7.75 -8.06 -8.58
C CYS A 118 8.28 -6.95 -9.50
N PHE A 119 9.35 -6.28 -9.06
CA PHE A 119 10.13 -5.40 -9.92
C PHE A 119 11.03 -6.27 -10.79
N GLU A 120 10.61 -6.51 -12.03
CA GLU A 120 11.48 -7.14 -13.03
C GLU A 120 12.59 -6.13 -13.39
N LEU A 121 13.75 -6.30 -12.74
CA LEU A 121 14.95 -5.49 -12.96
C LEU A 121 15.72 -5.90 -14.23
N SER A 122 15.39 -7.05 -14.83
CA SER A 122 16.04 -7.51 -16.06
C SER A 122 15.31 -6.97 -17.29
N PRO A 123 15.99 -6.18 -18.15
CA PRO A 123 15.63 -6.09 -19.55
C PRO A 123 15.75 -7.52 -20.09
N ARG A 124 14.62 -8.21 -20.23
CA ARG A 124 14.60 -9.60 -20.70
C ARG A 124 15.26 -9.64 -22.09
N PRO A 125 16.44 -10.25 -22.27
CA PRO A 125 17.08 -10.38 -23.56
C PRO A 125 16.52 -11.61 -24.30
N ASP A 126 15.21 -11.80 -24.31
CA ASP A 126 14.59 -13.00 -24.90
C ASP A 126 13.92 -12.64 -26.20
N ASN A 127 14.74 -12.48 -27.23
CA ASN A 127 14.42 -12.81 -28.64
C ASN A 127 15.70 -13.13 -29.45
N ALA A 128 16.92 -12.99 -28.90
CA ALA A 128 18.14 -13.15 -29.67
C ALA A 128 18.54 -14.61 -29.98
N LYS A 129 17.84 -15.64 -29.45
CA LYS A 129 18.28 -17.04 -29.60
C LYS A 129 17.21 -18.09 -29.94
N THR A 130 15.93 -17.74 -30.03
CA THR A 130 14.88 -18.71 -30.43
C THR A 130 14.33 -18.44 -31.85
N GLN A 131 14.78 -17.36 -32.50
CA GLN A 131 14.39 -17.05 -33.89
C GLN A 131 15.38 -17.58 -34.94
N GLU A 132 16.43 -18.32 -34.54
CA GLU A 132 17.43 -18.87 -35.47
C GLU A 132 17.10 -20.31 -35.94
N SER A 133 15.93 -20.87 -35.59
CA SER A 133 15.56 -22.25 -35.99
C SER A 133 14.15 -22.41 -36.58
N GLN A 134 13.49 -21.33 -36.99
CA GLN A 134 12.27 -21.42 -37.82
C GLN A 134 12.41 -20.52 -39.04
N GLY A 135 13.07 -21.06 -40.07
CA GLY A 135 12.94 -20.59 -41.44
C GLY A 135 11.56 -20.94 -41.97
N GLU A 136 10.56 -20.13 -41.65
CA GLU A 136 9.30 -20.06 -42.40
C GLU A 136 8.96 -18.58 -42.58
N ALA A 137 8.64 -18.20 -43.83
CA ALA A 137 8.32 -16.85 -44.26
C ALA A 137 6.96 -16.40 -43.71
N HIS A 138 6.88 -16.22 -42.39
CA HIS A 138 5.70 -15.69 -41.73
C HIS A 138 5.73 -14.16 -41.82
N GLU A 139 4.73 -13.65 -42.53
CA GLU A 139 4.31 -12.27 -42.66
C GLU A 139 4.67 -11.42 -41.42
N VAL A 140 5.52 -10.42 -41.62
CA VAL A 140 5.97 -9.49 -40.58
C VAL A 140 4.79 -8.58 -40.23
N THR A 141 3.90 -9.04 -39.36
CA THR A 141 2.90 -8.19 -38.72
C THR A 141 3.61 -7.17 -37.83
N PRO A 142 3.49 -5.85 -38.08
CA PRO A 142 4.12 -4.82 -37.28
C PRO A 142 3.26 -4.55 -36.05
N ALA A 143 3.35 -5.45 -35.06
CA ALA A 143 2.82 -5.17 -33.74
C ALA A 143 3.63 -5.96 -32.71
N MET A 144 4.81 -5.45 -32.36
CA MET A 144 5.44 -5.75 -31.07
C MET A 144 4.52 -5.22 -29.95
N ALA A 145 3.42 -5.92 -29.72
CA ALA A 145 2.48 -5.62 -28.65
C ALA A 145 3.17 -5.98 -27.33
N PHE A 146 3.60 -4.96 -26.58
CA PHE A 146 4.08 -5.15 -25.22
C PHE A 146 3.04 -5.93 -24.41
N PRO A 147 3.43 -6.95 -23.62
CA PRO A 147 2.48 -7.67 -22.81
C PRO A 147 1.74 -6.72 -21.86
N PRO A 148 0.43 -6.92 -21.63
CA PRO A 148 -0.37 -6.02 -20.81
C PRO A 148 0.20 -5.95 -19.39
N ARG A 149 0.63 -4.76 -18.97
CA ARG A 149 1.10 -4.53 -17.60
C ARG A 149 -0.09 -4.47 -16.64
N ARG A 150 -0.09 -5.35 -15.65
CA ARG A 150 -1.19 -5.47 -14.68
C ARG A 150 -1.19 -4.36 -13.63
N PHE A 151 0.00 -3.93 -13.19
CA PHE A 151 0.18 -2.88 -12.18
C PHE A 151 1.18 -1.85 -12.70
N SER A 152 0.90 -0.57 -12.43
CA SER A 152 1.84 0.53 -12.65
C SER A 152 2.97 0.44 -11.62
N TRP A 153 4.09 1.11 -11.88
CA TRP A 153 5.23 1.13 -10.95
C TRP A 153 4.81 1.63 -9.56
N LEU A 154 3.95 2.66 -9.51
CA LEU A 154 3.39 3.17 -8.26
C LEU A 154 2.53 2.10 -7.55
N GLY A 155 1.72 1.35 -8.29
CA GLY A 155 0.93 0.24 -7.75
C GLY A 155 1.80 -0.86 -7.13
N LYS A 156 2.96 -1.17 -7.74
CA LYS A 156 3.92 -2.13 -7.20
C LYS A 156 4.58 -1.63 -5.90
N LEU A 157 5.05 -0.38 -5.90
CA LEU A 157 5.68 0.23 -4.74
C LEU A 157 4.71 0.27 -3.55
N THR A 158 3.51 0.79 -3.76
CA THR A 158 2.47 0.91 -2.73
C THR A 158 2.02 -0.45 -2.20
N PHE A 159 1.93 -1.48 -3.04
CA PHE A 159 1.66 -2.85 -2.61
C PHE A 159 2.71 -3.35 -1.61
N TRP A 160 4.01 -3.20 -1.92
CA TRP A 160 5.08 -3.65 -1.02
C TRP A 160 5.11 -2.84 0.28
N LEU A 161 4.87 -1.52 0.22
CA LEU A 161 4.72 -0.69 1.41
C LEU A 161 3.56 -1.18 2.28
N MET A 162 2.41 -1.52 1.70
CA MET A 162 1.28 -2.09 2.44
C MET A 162 1.63 -3.44 3.08
N MET A 163 2.36 -4.33 2.39
CA MET A 163 2.74 -5.62 2.96
C MET A 163 3.67 -5.45 4.18
N ILE A 164 4.72 -4.65 4.02
CA ILE A 164 5.71 -4.44 5.09
C ILE A 164 5.06 -3.73 6.27
N SER A 165 4.34 -2.64 6.03
CA SER A 165 3.65 -1.90 7.10
C SER A 165 2.57 -2.75 7.76
N GLY A 166 1.80 -3.54 7.01
CA GLY A 166 0.80 -4.46 7.56
C GLY A 166 1.40 -5.50 8.51
N ILE A 167 2.57 -6.06 8.15
CA ILE A 167 3.31 -6.99 9.03
C ILE A 167 3.76 -6.27 10.31
N VAL A 168 4.29 -5.05 10.22
CA VAL A 168 4.72 -4.27 11.39
C VAL A 168 3.54 -3.90 12.29
N VAL A 169 2.42 -3.46 11.72
CA VAL A 169 1.17 -3.13 12.44
C VAL A 169 0.64 -4.35 13.19
N ALA A 170 0.58 -5.51 12.53
CA ALA A 170 0.12 -6.75 13.17
C ALA A 170 1.11 -7.23 14.24
N GLY A 171 2.40 -7.23 13.93
CA GLY A 171 3.46 -7.69 14.83
C GLY A 171 3.52 -6.87 16.11
N THR A 172 3.46 -5.54 16.01
CA THR A 172 3.47 -4.65 17.18
C THR A 172 2.31 -4.94 18.14
N MET A 173 1.10 -5.21 17.62
CA MET A 173 -0.05 -5.56 18.46
C MET A 173 0.07 -6.96 19.07
N LEU A 174 0.51 -7.96 18.32
CA LEU A 174 0.71 -9.31 18.84
C LEU A 174 1.77 -9.34 19.95
N LEU A 175 2.87 -8.62 19.75
CA LEU A 175 3.94 -8.50 20.74
C LEU A 175 3.47 -7.76 22.00
N SER A 176 2.64 -6.72 21.84
CA SER A 176 2.07 -5.96 22.96
C SER A 176 1.13 -6.77 23.87
N MET A 177 0.59 -7.87 23.36
CA MET A 177 -0.26 -8.79 24.12
C MET A 177 0.53 -9.85 24.90
N LEU A 178 1.84 -9.99 24.64
CA LEU A 178 2.69 -10.93 25.36
C LEU A 178 3.19 -10.29 26.68
N PRO A 179 3.15 -11.01 27.82
CA PRO A 179 3.63 -10.50 29.10
C PRO A 179 5.17 -10.52 29.21
N LEU A 180 5.87 -10.28 28.10
CA LEU A 180 7.33 -10.33 27.99
C LEU A 180 7.99 -8.94 28.08
N PHE A 181 7.22 -7.88 27.78
CA PHE A 181 7.74 -6.53 27.65
C PHE A 181 7.37 -5.66 28.85
N GLY A 182 8.31 -4.80 29.27
CA GLY A 182 8.04 -3.77 30.26
C GLY A 182 7.22 -2.61 29.70
N THR A 183 6.77 -1.70 30.57
CA THR A 183 5.95 -0.53 30.20
C THR A 183 6.60 0.34 29.13
N HIS A 184 7.91 0.60 29.25
CA HIS A 184 8.65 1.41 28.27
C HIS A 184 8.62 0.80 26.87
N THR A 185 8.87 -0.50 26.73
CA THR A 185 8.84 -1.17 25.43
C THR A 185 7.42 -1.23 24.86
N LEU A 186 6.41 -1.35 25.72
CA LEU A 186 5.01 -1.30 25.29
C LEU A 186 4.63 0.07 24.71
N GLU A 187 5.14 1.16 25.29
CA GLU A 187 4.97 2.52 24.75
C GLU A 187 5.65 2.66 23.38
N GLU A 188 6.88 2.16 23.22
CA GLU A 188 7.59 2.16 21.94
C GLU A 188 6.86 1.34 20.86
N LEU A 189 6.32 0.17 21.22
CA LEU A 189 5.53 -0.66 20.32
C LEU A 189 4.24 0.04 19.90
N LEU A 190 3.60 0.76 20.82
CA LEU A 190 2.39 1.53 20.52
C LEU A 190 2.68 2.68 19.53
N ASP A 191 3.80 3.39 19.71
CA ASP A 191 4.20 4.44 18.78
C ASP A 191 4.57 3.86 17.42
N LEU A 192 5.33 2.76 17.39
CA LEU A 192 5.64 2.05 16.14
C LEU A 192 4.37 1.58 15.44
N HIS A 193 3.38 1.08 16.18
CA HIS A 193 2.07 0.70 15.64
C HIS A 193 1.35 1.90 15.01
N ARG A 194 1.31 3.05 15.68
CA ARG A 194 0.67 4.28 15.17
C ARG A 194 1.33 4.76 13.88
N TYR A 195 2.66 4.87 13.86
CA TYR A 195 3.38 5.35 12.67
C TYR A 195 3.30 4.36 11.51
N SER A 196 3.41 3.05 11.77
CA SER A 196 3.27 2.03 10.72
C SER A 196 1.84 1.96 10.18
N GLY A 197 0.81 2.16 11.03
CA GLY A 197 -0.58 2.29 10.61
C GLY A 197 -0.83 3.48 9.70
N LEU A 198 -0.19 4.62 9.97
CA LEU A 198 -0.24 5.80 9.10
C LEU A 198 0.41 5.56 7.73
N VAL A 199 1.57 4.90 7.71
CA VAL A 199 2.22 4.49 6.45
C VAL A 199 1.32 3.53 5.67
N LEU A 200 0.70 2.55 6.35
CA LEU A 200 -0.21 1.59 5.75
C LEU A 200 -1.43 2.28 5.11
N ALA A 201 -2.10 3.17 5.85
CA ALA A 201 -3.26 3.92 5.36
C ALA A 201 -2.90 4.79 4.15
N THR A 202 -1.76 5.48 4.21
CA THR A 202 -1.27 6.31 3.10
C THR A 202 -0.94 5.46 1.87
N ALA A 203 -0.25 4.33 2.06
CA ALA A 203 0.07 3.41 0.99
C ALA A 203 -1.20 2.81 0.36
N ALA A 204 -2.22 2.50 1.16
CA ALA A 204 -3.51 2.01 0.68
C ALA A 204 -4.25 3.04 -0.17
N LEU A 205 -4.27 4.31 0.24
CA LEU A 205 -4.86 5.41 -0.55
C LEU A 205 -4.15 5.57 -1.89
N LEU A 206 -2.82 5.62 -1.89
CA LEU A 206 -2.02 5.70 -3.11
C LEU A 206 -2.21 4.47 -4.00
N HIS A 207 -2.33 3.28 -3.41
CA HIS A 207 -2.59 2.04 -4.15
C HIS A 207 -3.98 2.08 -4.81
N LEU A 208 -5.03 2.45 -4.05
CA LEU A 208 -6.39 2.60 -4.58
C LEU A 208 -6.44 3.63 -5.71
N TYR A 209 -5.78 4.77 -5.53
CA TYR A 209 -5.61 5.76 -6.59
C TYR A 209 -4.94 5.16 -7.82
N SER A 210 -3.84 4.42 -7.66
CA SER A 210 -3.13 3.82 -8.80
C SER A 210 -4.00 2.83 -9.58
N VAL A 211 -4.82 2.04 -8.88
CA VAL A 211 -5.78 1.12 -9.49
C VAL A 211 -6.85 1.89 -10.27
N CYS A 212 -7.43 2.95 -9.68
CA CYS A 212 -8.41 3.80 -10.34
C CYS A 212 -7.82 4.53 -11.55
N ALA A 213 -6.62 5.09 -11.42
CA ALA A 213 -5.90 5.77 -12.49
C ALA A 213 -5.63 4.81 -13.65
N ASN A 214 -5.17 3.59 -13.39
CA ASN A 214 -4.95 2.57 -14.43
C ASN A 214 -6.25 2.20 -15.15
N ARG A 215 -7.39 2.11 -14.44
CA ARG A 215 -8.70 1.82 -15.04
C ARG A 215 -9.22 2.96 -15.92
N LEU A 216 -8.95 4.20 -15.52
CA LEU A 216 -9.27 5.40 -16.29
C LEU A 216 -8.25 5.65 -17.42
N GLY A 217 -7.16 4.86 -17.46
CA GLY A 217 -6.08 4.87 -18.45
C GLY A 217 -5.01 5.96 -18.26
N PHE A 218 -4.86 6.48 -17.03
CA PHE A 218 -3.79 7.40 -16.62
C PHE A 218 -2.55 6.66 -16.07
N GLY A 219 -2.48 5.33 -16.25
CA GLY A 219 -1.52 4.42 -15.64
C GLY A 219 -0.30 4.08 -16.47
#